data_AF-A0A914WXQ6-F1
#
_entry.id   AF-A0A914WXQ6-F1
#
_cell.length_a   1.000
_cell.length_b   1.000
_cell.length_c   1.000
_cell.angle_alpha   90.00
_cell.angle_beta   90.00
_cell.angle_gamma   90.00
#
_symmetry.space_group_name_H-M   'P 1'
#
loop_
_entity.id
_entity.type
_entity.pdbx_description
1 polymer ?
#
loop_
_entity_poly.entity_id
_entity_poly.type
_entity_poly.pdbx_seq_one_letter_code
_entity_poly.pdbx_strand_id
1 'polypeptide(L)'
;MMEPSDRRRRKGRMGVGNGAQPSTRAGRNSVSVPKPTAAAAAAVVAQITQEMGAIGALCRTTAAAAIAAASRRTYGKHIAPVYVTKTKTYDLQSNGTIAEDTEAFVCYGPHSNARLLFEYGFVLPENANTFLTLSTEDILSLCRRAGLTVTAEHEKALQEANLGCRLYETQRKPSWNVMAAFRIATMHPNELAQWKTTVYSTPEFRNSKLLDQVKALLTLLLQDKEKARQEALKVAVPDSLAPIIDQLWREELAIVRKCIDHDLNLSDSDSDE
;
A
#
# COMPACT_ATOMS: atom_id res chain seq x y z
N MET A 1 28.96 -4.11 -79.31
CA MET A 1 29.41 -3.15 -80.34
C MET A 1 28.83 -1.79 -80.00
N MET A 2 29.72 -0.80 -79.84
CA MET A 2 29.54 0.65 -79.97
C MET A 2 28.55 1.42 -79.05
N GLU A 3 29.12 2.00 -77.99
CA GLU A 3 29.13 3.48 -77.76
C GLU A 3 29.69 4.19 -79.03
N PRO A 4 29.42 5.49 -79.34
CA PRO A 4 29.82 6.55 -78.40
C PRO A 4 29.21 7.98 -78.54
N SER A 5 29.57 8.81 -77.55
CA SER A 5 29.98 10.24 -77.64
C SER A 5 28.94 11.35 -77.54
N ASP A 6 29.23 12.57 -77.06
CA ASP A 6 30.22 13.16 -76.13
C ASP A 6 29.94 14.70 -76.17
N ARG A 7 30.27 15.44 -75.08
CA ARG A 7 30.55 16.90 -74.99
C ARG A 7 29.38 17.92 -75.16
N ARG A 8 29.26 19.02 -74.39
CA ARG A 8 30.26 19.89 -73.72
C ARG A 8 29.59 20.89 -72.74
N ARG A 9 30.20 21.06 -71.55
CA ARG A 9 30.42 22.30 -70.74
C ARG A 9 29.41 23.48 -70.79
N ARG A 10 28.95 23.91 -69.60
CA ARG A 10 29.39 25.20 -68.97
C ARG A 10 28.97 25.32 -67.50
N LYS A 11 29.87 25.94 -66.72
CA LYS A 11 29.79 26.28 -65.30
C LYS A 11 28.73 27.35 -65.04
N GLY A 12 28.04 27.27 -63.90
CA GLY A 12 27.24 28.35 -63.32
C GLY A 12 27.01 28.08 -61.83
N ARG A 13 27.42 29.04 -61.00
CA ARG A 13 27.61 28.97 -59.55
C ARG A 13 26.41 29.62 -58.84
N MET A 14 26.14 29.16 -57.62
CA MET A 14 25.35 29.78 -56.53
C MET A 14 23.86 29.44 -56.43
N GLY A 15 23.49 28.93 -55.25
CA GLY A 15 22.13 28.61 -54.85
C GLY A 15 22.09 27.48 -53.80
N VAL A 16 22.74 27.70 -52.65
CA VAL A 16 22.70 26.80 -51.49
C VAL A 16 21.36 26.97 -50.79
N GLY A 17 20.64 25.88 -50.52
CA GLY A 17 19.55 25.87 -49.54
C GLY A 17 18.47 24.83 -49.80
N ASN A 18 18.68 23.58 -49.38
CA ASN A 18 17.72 22.82 -48.56
C ASN A 18 18.20 21.39 -48.30
N GLY A 19 17.99 20.93 -47.07
CA GLY A 19 17.75 19.52 -46.77
C GLY A 19 18.93 18.70 -46.24
N ALA A 20 19.27 18.89 -44.96
CA ALA A 20 19.79 17.82 -44.11
C ALA A 20 19.67 18.23 -42.63
N GLN A 21 19.03 17.39 -41.81
CA GLN A 21 19.32 17.36 -40.37
C GLN A 21 20.80 16.99 -40.18
N PRO A 22 21.47 17.46 -39.10
CA PRO A 22 21.47 16.62 -37.90
C PRO A 22 21.60 17.37 -36.55
N SER A 23 21.27 16.63 -35.50
CA SER A 23 21.96 16.60 -34.21
C SER A 23 21.86 17.78 -33.23
N THR A 24 21.12 17.51 -32.14
CA THR A 24 21.52 17.67 -30.74
C THR A 24 21.97 19.05 -30.24
N ARG A 25 21.11 19.70 -29.44
CA ARG A 25 21.43 20.14 -28.05
C ARG A 25 20.16 20.70 -27.38
N ALA A 26 19.29 19.82 -26.88
CA ALA A 26 18.30 20.20 -25.88
C ALA A 26 18.72 19.56 -24.57
N GLY A 27 19.08 20.40 -23.58
CA GLY A 27 19.54 19.97 -22.28
C GLY A 27 18.54 19.04 -21.61
N ARG A 28 19.02 17.87 -21.20
CA ARG A 28 18.34 17.04 -20.20
C ARG A 28 18.31 17.82 -18.89
N ASN A 29 17.18 18.46 -18.60
CA ASN A 29 16.80 18.67 -17.21
C ASN A 29 16.19 17.37 -16.71
N SER A 30 17.06 16.45 -16.27
CA SER A 30 16.65 15.31 -15.46
C SER A 30 16.22 15.85 -14.10
N VAL A 31 14.92 16.02 -13.89
CA VAL A 31 14.38 16.13 -12.53
C VAL A 31 14.31 14.70 -12.00
N SER A 32 15.33 14.32 -11.24
CA SER A 32 15.31 13.10 -10.44
C SER A 32 14.24 13.25 -9.37
N VAL A 33 13.15 12.51 -9.49
CA VAL A 33 12.23 12.30 -8.36
C VAL A 33 12.95 11.31 -7.43
N PRO A 34 13.21 11.66 -6.16
CA PRO A 34 13.98 10.80 -5.27
C PRO A 34 13.18 9.55 -4.95
N LYS A 35 13.86 8.39 -5.04
CA LYS A 35 13.44 7.14 -4.39
C LYS A 35 13.01 7.45 -2.94
N PRO A 36 11.99 6.78 -2.37
CA PRO A 36 11.74 6.88 -0.94
C PRO A 36 12.98 6.33 -0.24
N THR A 37 13.83 7.24 0.20
CA THR A 37 15.10 6.97 0.85
C THR A 37 14.86 6.91 2.34
N ALA A 38 15.80 6.37 3.12
CA ALA A 38 15.78 6.45 4.58
C ALA A 38 15.50 7.88 5.12
N ALA A 39 15.77 8.92 4.31
CA ALA A 39 15.39 10.30 4.57
C ALA A 39 13.88 10.56 4.63
N ALA A 40 13.04 9.86 3.85
CA ALA A 40 11.58 10.01 3.89
C ALA A 40 10.99 9.37 5.16
N ALA A 41 11.51 8.21 5.57
CA ALA A 41 11.16 7.59 6.86
C ALA A 41 11.65 8.44 8.04
N ALA A 42 12.87 8.97 7.96
CA ALA A 42 13.40 9.91 8.95
C ALA A 42 12.61 11.23 9.00
N ALA A 43 12.07 11.71 7.88
CA ALA A 43 11.22 12.91 7.84
C ALA A 43 9.87 12.66 8.53
N VAL A 44 9.26 11.49 8.33
CA VAL A 44 8.04 11.10 9.06
C VAL A 44 8.33 10.99 10.57
N VAL A 45 9.45 10.37 10.96
CA VAL A 45 9.87 10.27 12.37
C VAL A 45 10.18 11.66 12.97
N ALA A 46 10.82 12.56 12.21
CA ALA A 46 11.13 13.92 12.65
C ALA A 46 9.86 14.78 12.81
N GLN A 47 8.91 14.67 11.87
CA GLN A 47 7.60 15.33 11.94
C GLN A 47 6.82 14.86 13.17
N ILE A 48 6.77 13.54 13.41
CA ILE A 48 6.18 12.94 14.62
C ILE A 48 6.88 13.47 15.88
N THR A 49 8.20 13.52 15.90
CA THR A 49 8.97 13.96 17.08
C THR A 49 8.76 15.44 17.39
N GLN A 50 8.65 16.29 16.35
CA GLN A 50 8.40 17.72 16.49
C GLN A 50 6.98 18.03 16.99
N GLU A 51 5.98 17.26 16.56
CA GLU A 51 4.58 17.45 16.95
C GLU A 51 4.25 16.78 18.31
N MET A 52 4.87 15.63 18.63
CA MET A 52 4.67 14.95 19.92
C MET A 52 5.43 15.59 21.09
N GLY A 53 6.44 16.43 20.82
CA GLY A 53 7.12 17.23 21.85
C GLY A 53 6.18 18.20 22.60
N ALA A 54 5.07 18.62 21.96
CA ALA A 54 4.07 19.49 22.57
C ALA A 54 2.93 18.73 23.29
N ILE A 55 2.67 17.48 22.93
CA ILE A 55 1.54 16.68 23.45
C ILE A 55 1.99 15.65 24.50
N GLY A 56 3.27 15.27 24.49
CA GLY A 56 3.82 14.17 25.27
C GLY A 56 3.82 14.33 26.79
N ALA A 57 3.47 15.50 27.34
CA ALA A 57 3.45 15.70 28.79
C ALA A 57 2.19 15.16 29.49
N LEU A 58 1.08 14.88 28.78
CA LEU A 58 -0.23 14.63 29.42
C LEU A 58 -0.71 13.16 29.45
N CYS A 59 -0.21 12.27 28.58
CA CYS A 59 -0.85 10.96 28.34
C CYS A 59 0.02 9.74 28.69
N ARG A 60 0.69 9.73 29.84
CA ARG A 60 1.52 8.58 30.24
C ARG A 60 0.92 7.82 31.41
N THR A 61 0.60 6.55 31.15
CA THR A 61 0.63 5.35 32.03
C THR A 61 -0.68 4.61 32.36
N THR A 62 -1.88 5.18 32.25
CA THR A 62 -3.12 4.44 32.59
C THR A 62 -3.98 4.01 31.39
N ALA A 63 -3.98 4.76 30.29
CA ALA A 63 -4.86 4.47 29.14
C ALA A 63 -4.46 3.19 28.37
N ALA A 64 -3.16 2.92 28.20
CA ALA A 64 -2.69 1.82 27.34
C ALA A 64 -3.10 0.43 27.85
N ALA A 65 -3.17 0.21 29.17
CA ALA A 65 -3.54 -1.07 29.76
C ALA A 65 -5.06 -1.32 29.74
N ALA A 66 -5.88 -0.29 29.96
CA ALA A 66 -7.34 -0.36 29.88
C ALA A 66 -7.82 -0.59 28.43
N ILE A 67 -7.19 0.10 27.49
CA ILE A 67 -7.44 -0.03 26.05
C ILE A 67 -7.05 -1.43 25.53
N ALA A 68 -6.05 -2.07 26.14
CA ALA A 68 -5.63 -3.43 25.80
C ALA A 68 -6.66 -4.52 26.12
N ALA A 69 -7.40 -4.34 27.21
CA ALA A 69 -8.50 -5.23 27.57
C ALA A 69 -9.72 -5.04 26.64
N ALA A 70 -9.91 -3.83 26.11
CA ALA A 70 -11.00 -3.51 25.21
C ALA A 70 -10.83 -4.14 23.81
N SER A 71 -9.61 -4.22 23.26
CA SER A 71 -9.43 -4.62 21.85
C SER A 71 -9.94 -6.03 21.50
N ARG A 72 -9.85 -7.01 22.43
CA ARG A 72 -10.32 -8.40 22.19
C ARG A 72 -11.83 -8.62 22.38
N ARG A 73 -12.54 -7.69 23.05
CA ARG A 73 -13.96 -7.88 23.45
C ARG A 73 -14.93 -6.84 22.91
N THR A 74 -14.44 -5.71 22.40
CA THR A 74 -15.27 -4.50 22.25
C THR A 74 -15.81 -4.28 20.85
N TYR A 75 -15.36 -5.00 19.82
CA TYR A 75 -15.96 -4.89 18.47
C TYR A 75 -17.46 -5.24 18.42
N GLY A 76 -17.98 -5.94 19.44
CA GLY A 76 -19.40 -6.29 19.59
C GLY A 76 -20.20 -5.46 20.60
N LYS A 77 -19.59 -4.52 21.34
CA LYS A 77 -20.26 -3.73 22.39
C LYS A 77 -19.77 -2.29 22.39
N HIS A 78 -20.20 -1.54 21.38
CA HIS A 78 -19.82 -0.15 21.22
C HIS A 78 -20.91 0.78 21.71
N ILE A 79 -20.50 1.83 22.41
CA ILE A 79 -21.24 3.08 22.44
C ILE A 79 -20.94 3.82 21.12
N ALA A 80 -21.97 4.15 20.37
CA ALA A 80 -21.88 4.93 19.15
C ALA A 80 -22.58 6.29 19.34
N PRO A 81 -21.94 7.41 18.95
CA PRO A 81 -22.62 8.69 18.90
C PRO A 81 -23.58 8.72 17.70
N VAL A 82 -24.83 9.07 17.97
CA VAL A 82 -25.88 9.23 16.97
C VAL A 82 -26.35 10.67 17.00
N TYR A 83 -26.29 11.36 15.87
CA TYR A 83 -26.82 12.72 15.77
C TYR A 83 -28.35 12.68 15.63
N VAL A 84 -29.04 13.23 16.62
CA VAL A 84 -30.49 13.34 16.64
C VAL A 84 -30.90 14.69 16.07
N THR A 85 -31.38 14.69 14.82
CA THR A 85 -31.73 15.90 14.07
C THR A 85 -32.84 16.72 14.72
N LYS A 86 -33.80 16.05 15.38
CA LYS A 86 -34.94 16.70 16.03
C LYS A 86 -34.54 17.56 17.22
N THR A 87 -33.61 17.07 18.04
CA THR A 87 -33.09 17.76 19.23
C THR A 87 -31.82 18.57 18.92
N LYS A 88 -31.19 18.34 17.76
CA LYS A 88 -29.88 18.88 17.36
C LYS A 88 -28.78 18.52 18.36
N THR A 89 -28.84 17.31 18.93
CA THR A 89 -27.88 16.80 19.91
C THR A 89 -27.24 15.50 19.42
N TYR A 90 -26.09 15.15 20.01
CA TYR A 90 -25.52 13.81 19.89
C TYR A 90 -25.92 12.97 21.09
N ASP A 91 -26.52 11.82 20.83
CA ASP A 91 -26.90 10.85 21.84
C ASP A 91 -25.94 9.67 21.77
N LEU A 92 -25.51 9.15 22.93
CA LEU A 92 -24.64 7.98 23.02
C LEU A 92 -25.51 6.74 23.17
N GLN A 93 -25.48 5.86 22.17
CA GLN A 93 -26.26 4.62 22.17
C GLN A 93 -25.33 3.42 22.31
N SER A 94 -25.59 2.55 23.28
CA SER A 94 -24.85 1.30 23.45
C SER A 94 -25.54 0.16 22.69
N ASN A 95 -24.77 -0.60 21.92
CA ASN A 95 -25.24 -1.83 21.24
C ASN A 95 -25.24 -3.07 22.15
N GLY A 96 -25.03 -2.91 23.47
CA GLY A 96 -25.07 -4.01 24.43
C GLY A 96 -25.10 -3.55 25.89
N THR A 97 -25.21 -4.52 26.81
CA THR A 97 -25.20 -4.24 28.24
C THR A 97 -23.78 -3.91 28.73
N ILE A 98 -23.66 -2.79 29.43
CA ILE A 98 -22.47 -2.36 30.18
C ILE A 98 -22.77 -2.66 31.65
N ALA A 99 -21.87 -3.39 32.31
CA ALA A 99 -22.04 -3.73 33.72
C ALA A 99 -21.82 -2.48 34.59
N GLU A 100 -22.53 -2.40 35.71
CA GLU A 100 -22.28 -1.36 36.71
C GLU A 100 -20.82 -1.40 37.17
N ASP A 101 -20.25 -0.23 37.46
CA ASP A 101 -18.85 -0.04 37.85
C ASP A 101 -17.80 -0.55 36.83
N THR A 102 -18.19 -0.66 35.55
CA THR A 102 -17.24 -0.98 34.47
C THR A 102 -17.01 0.20 33.53
N GLU A 103 -15.80 0.29 33.00
CA GLU A 103 -15.43 1.31 32.03
C GLU A 103 -16.20 1.12 30.73
N ALA A 104 -16.80 2.21 30.25
CA ALA A 104 -17.54 2.24 29.00
C ALA A 104 -16.65 2.79 27.88
N PHE A 105 -16.60 2.09 26.75
CA PHE A 105 -15.75 2.46 25.62
C PHE A 105 -16.58 2.94 24.42
N VAL A 106 -16.09 4.00 23.78
CA VAL A 106 -16.66 4.55 22.54
C VAL A 106 -15.78 4.16 21.36
N CYS A 107 -16.40 3.76 20.24
CA CYS A 107 -15.67 3.54 19.00
C CYS A 107 -15.42 4.86 18.29
N TYR A 108 -14.15 5.22 18.10
CA TYR A 108 -13.74 6.41 17.34
C TYR A 108 -13.94 6.25 15.82
N GLY A 109 -14.29 5.05 15.38
CA GLY A 109 -14.42 4.68 13.97
C GLY A 109 -13.31 3.73 13.49
N PRO A 110 -13.34 3.34 12.21
CA PRO A 110 -12.43 2.37 11.64
C PRO A 110 -11.05 3.00 11.35
N HIS A 111 -10.27 3.25 12.41
CA HIS A 111 -8.94 3.85 12.32
C HIS A 111 -7.83 2.83 12.52
N SER A 112 -6.81 2.87 11.67
CA SER A 112 -5.55 2.14 11.88
C SER A 112 -4.75 2.76 13.02
N ASN A 113 -3.86 1.98 13.63
CA ASN A 113 -3.02 2.48 14.72
C ASN A 113 -2.10 3.64 14.30
N ALA A 114 -1.65 3.68 13.05
CA ALA A 114 -0.93 4.84 12.54
C ALA A 114 -1.79 6.10 12.65
N ARG A 115 -3.05 6.05 12.19
CA ARG A 115 -3.96 7.20 12.28
C ARG A 115 -4.30 7.57 13.72
N LEU A 116 -4.52 6.57 14.58
CA LEU A 116 -4.76 6.82 16.01
C LEU A 116 -3.57 7.52 16.67
N LEU A 117 -2.35 7.13 16.33
CA LEU A 117 -1.15 7.76 16.86
C LEU A 117 -1.03 9.22 16.41
N PHE A 118 -1.22 9.48 15.12
CA PHE A 118 -1.09 10.83 14.56
C PHE A 118 -2.19 11.79 15.01
N GLU A 119 -3.44 11.35 15.04
CA GLU A 119 -4.60 12.23 15.31
C GLU A 119 -4.95 12.28 16.80
N TYR A 120 -4.69 11.21 17.55
CA TYR A 120 -5.16 11.05 18.93
C TYR A 120 -4.03 10.75 19.93
N GLY A 121 -2.80 10.48 19.48
CA GLY A 121 -1.64 10.30 20.35
C GLY A 121 -1.55 8.94 21.04
N PHE A 122 -2.32 7.93 20.60
CA PHE A 122 -2.27 6.57 21.17
C PHE A 122 -2.40 5.48 20.11
N VAL A 123 -2.07 4.23 20.48
CA VAL A 123 -2.29 3.03 19.67
C VAL A 123 -3.16 2.03 20.45
N LEU A 124 -3.97 1.25 19.74
CA LEU A 124 -4.70 0.13 20.33
C LEU A 124 -3.86 -1.14 20.14
N PRO A 125 -3.65 -1.99 21.15
CA PRO A 125 -3.04 -3.30 20.89
C PRO A 125 -4.03 -4.18 20.13
N GLU A 126 -3.54 -5.00 19.20
CA GLU A 126 -4.38 -5.92 18.41
C GLU A 126 -5.54 -5.21 17.66
N ASN A 127 -5.29 -4.02 17.11
CA ASN A 127 -6.31 -3.26 16.41
C ASN A 127 -6.79 -3.96 15.13
N ALA A 128 -8.03 -4.45 15.15
CA ALA A 128 -8.63 -5.14 13.99
C ALA A 128 -8.85 -4.24 12.76
N ASN A 129 -8.86 -2.91 12.93
CA ASN A 129 -8.96 -1.96 11.81
C ASN A 129 -7.59 -1.66 11.16
N THR A 130 -6.52 -2.34 11.56
CA THR A 130 -5.22 -2.16 10.94
C THR A 130 -5.21 -2.74 9.54
N PHE A 131 -4.58 -2.02 8.62
CA PHE A 131 -4.40 -2.45 7.24
C PHE A 131 -3.04 -2.00 6.72
N LEU A 132 -2.52 -2.75 5.76
CA LEU A 132 -1.37 -2.39 4.97
C LEU A 132 -1.83 -1.95 3.58
N THR A 133 -1.38 -0.77 3.14
CA THR A 133 -1.62 -0.29 1.77
C THR A 133 -0.44 -0.67 0.88
N LEU A 134 -0.74 -1.15 -0.33
CA LEU A 134 0.23 -1.41 -1.38
C LEU A 134 0.06 -0.35 -2.48
N SER A 135 1.13 0.37 -2.78
CA SER A 135 1.13 1.28 -3.92
C SER A 135 1.36 0.52 -5.23
N THR A 136 1.05 1.17 -6.35
CA THR A 136 1.37 0.65 -7.69
C THR A 136 2.86 0.35 -7.83
N GLU A 137 3.72 1.21 -7.31
CA GLU A 137 5.17 1.00 -7.37
C GLU A 137 5.62 -0.17 -6.48
N ASP A 138 5.00 -0.37 -5.31
CA ASP A 138 5.28 -1.56 -4.49
C ASP A 138 5.01 -2.83 -5.29
N ILE A 139 3.83 -2.94 -5.91
CA ILE A 139 3.44 -4.11 -6.71
C ILE A 139 4.40 -4.32 -7.89
N LEU A 140 4.71 -3.27 -8.65
CA LEU A 140 5.62 -3.36 -9.79
C LEU A 140 7.05 -3.71 -9.35
N SER A 141 7.53 -3.15 -8.24
CA SER A 141 8.85 -3.44 -7.70
C SER A 141 8.98 -4.91 -7.25
N LEU A 142 7.93 -5.47 -6.64
CA LEU A 142 7.87 -6.88 -6.27
C LEU A 142 7.92 -7.78 -7.52
N CYS A 143 7.15 -7.44 -8.56
CA CYS A 143 7.18 -8.17 -9.83
C CYS A 143 8.57 -8.14 -10.47
N ARG A 144 9.24 -6.98 -10.52
CA ARG A 144 10.63 -6.87 -11.04
C ARG A 144 11.60 -7.73 -10.22
N ARG A 145 11.49 -7.74 -8.89
CA ARG A 145 12.32 -8.57 -8.00
C ARG A 145 12.08 -10.06 -8.18
N ALA A 146 10.85 -10.46 -8.48
CA ALA A 146 10.51 -11.83 -8.84
C ALA A 146 10.97 -12.25 -10.24
N GLY A 147 11.64 -11.35 -10.99
CA GLY A 147 12.12 -11.61 -12.35
C GLY A 147 11.02 -11.53 -13.42
N LEU A 148 9.87 -10.92 -13.12
CA LEU A 148 8.79 -10.74 -14.08
C LEU A 148 9.06 -9.54 -14.98
N THR A 149 8.66 -9.67 -16.24
CA THR A 149 8.79 -8.61 -17.25
C THR A 149 7.75 -7.52 -17.00
N VAL A 150 8.16 -6.42 -16.38
CA VAL A 150 7.31 -5.25 -16.14
C VAL A 150 7.58 -4.19 -17.19
N THR A 151 6.55 -3.77 -17.90
CA THR A 151 6.58 -2.73 -18.96
C THR A 151 5.80 -1.48 -18.54
N ALA A 152 5.97 -0.37 -19.27
CA ALA A 152 5.18 0.85 -19.04
C ALA A 152 3.66 0.63 -19.21
N GLU A 153 3.26 -0.36 -19.99
CA GLU A 153 1.84 -0.72 -20.15
C GLU A 153 1.24 -1.32 -18.87
N HIS A 154 2.03 -2.06 -18.08
CA HIS A 154 1.59 -2.57 -16.78
C HIS A 154 1.31 -1.42 -15.82
N GLU A 155 2.21 -0.44 -15.77
CA GLU A 155 2.04 0.75 -14.93
C GLU A 155 0.79 1.53 -15.33
N LYS A 156 0.61 1.76 -16.64
CA LYS A 156 -0.60 2.42 -17.16
C LYS A 156 -1.87 1.63 -16.81
N ALA A 157 -1.87 0.32 -16.99
CA ALA A 157 -3.03 -0.53 -16.67
C ALA A 157 -3.38 -0.50 -15.18
N LEU A 158 -2.38 -0.55 -14.28
CA LEU A 158 -2.61 -0.45 -12.84
C LEU A 158 -3.12 0.92 -12.41
N GLN A 159 -2.59 1.99 -13.01
CA GLN A 159 -3.07 3.35 -12.77
C GLN A 159 -4.52 3.53 -13.26
N GLU A 160 -4.83 3.02 -14.46
CA GLU A 160 -6.19 3.02 -15.02
C GLU A 160 -7.16 2.18 -14.18
N ALA A 161 -6.71 1.07 -13.61
CA ALA A 161 -7.53 0.22 -12.74
C ALA A 161 -7.87 0.90 -11.41
N ASN A 162 -7.01 1.80 -10.92
CA ASN A 162 -7.19 2.59 -9.69
C ASN A 162 -7.71 1.76 -8.50
N LEU A 163 -7.12 0.58 -8.31
CA LEU A 163 -7.57 -0.37 -7.30
C LEU A 163 -6.98 0.00 -5.93
N GLY A 164 -7.85 0.19 -4.94
CA GLY A 164 -7.44 0.36 -3.55
C GLY A 164 -6.84 -0.93 -2.99
N CYS A 165 -5.53 -1.11 -3.14
CA CYS A 165 -4.83 -2.32 -2.73
C CYS A 165 -4.51 -2.27 -1.23
N ARG A 166 -5.39 -2.87 -0.42
CA ARG A 166 -5.23 -2.98 1.03
C ARG A 166 -5.32 -4.43 1.49
N LEU A 167 -4.43 -4.79 2.42
CA LEU A 167 -4.47 -6.02 3.20
C LEU A 167 -4.94 -5.67 4.61
N TYR A 168 -5.94 -6.39 5.12
CA TYR A 168 -6.56 -6.08 6.41
C TYR A 168 -6.20 -7.14 7.44
N GLU A 169 -6.06 -6.72 8.70
CA GLU A 169 -5.77 -7.61 9.83
C GLU A 169 -6.85 -8.68 10.07
N THR A 170 -8.10 -8.36 9.76
CA THR A 170 -9.25 -9.27 9.86
C THR A 170 -9.34 -10.27 8.71
N GLN A 171 -8.64 -10.02 7.61
CA GLN A 171 -8.72 -10.86 6.42
C GLN A 171 -7.60 -11.89 6.40
N ARG A 172 -7.97 -13.15 6.19
CA ARG A 172 -6.99 -14.24 6.03
C ARG A 172 -6.45 -14.37 4.61
N LYS A 173 -7.11 -13.73 3.63
CA LYS A 173 -6.74 -13.77 2.22
C LYS A 173 -6.62 -12.35 1.69
N PRO A 174 -5.75 -12.10 0.69
CA PRO A 174 -5.71 -10.81 0.01
C PRO A 174 -7.08 -10.44 -0.54
N SER A 175 -7.43 -9.17 -0.45
CA SER A 175 -8.67 -8.65 -1.01
C SER A 175 -8.70 -8.82 -2.54
N TRP A 176 -9.90 -8.83 -3.13
CA TRP A 176 -10.07 -8.92 -4.58
C TRP A 176 -9.25 -7.85 -5.32
N ASN A 177 -9.20 -6.61 -4.79
CA ASN A 177 -8.38 -5.53 -5.36
C ASN A 177 -6.90 -5.89 -5.45
N VAL A 178 -6.33 -6.48 -4.39
CA VAL A 178 -4.93 -6.89 -4.36
C VAL A 178 -4.70 -8.02 -5.36
N MET A 179 -5.61 -9.00 -5.40
CA MET A 179 -5.53 -10.11 -6.36
C MET A 179 -5.61 -9.62 -7.81
N ALA A 180 -6.53 -8.70 -8.11
CA ALA A 180 -6.71 -8.10 -9.43
C ALA A 180 -5.48 -7.28 -9.84
N ALA A 181 -4.90 -6.49 -8.92
CA ALA A 181 -3.69 -5.74 -9.20
C ALA A 181 -2.50 -6.65 -9.50
N PHE A 182 -2.28 -7.70 -8.72
CA PHE A 182 -1.24 -8.68 -9.04
C PHE A 182 -1.53 -9.45 -10.34
N ARG A 183 -2.80 -9.75 -10.64
CA ARG A 183 -3.17 -10.37 -11.93
C ARG A 183 -2.78 -9.48 -13.11
N ILE A 184 -3.03 -8.16 -13.02
CA ILE A 184 -2.58 -7.20 -14.04
C ILE A 184 -1.06 -7.15 -14.10
N ALA A 185 -0.38 -7.09 -12.94
CA ALA A 185 1.07 -6.93 -12.87
C ALA A 185 1.87 -8.18 -13.32
N THR A 186 1.24 -9.36 -13.29
CA THR A 186 1.84 -10.65 -13.69
C THR A 186 1.44 -11.09 -15.10
N MET A 187 0.57 -10.32 -15.76
CA MET A 187 0.05 -10.62 -17.10
C MET A 187 1.15 -10.51 -18.16
N HIS A 188 1.05 -11.28 -19.24
CA HIS A 188 1.98 -11.10 -20.36
C HIS A 188 1.69 -9.77 -21.08
N PRO A 189 2.70 -9.01 -21.56
CA PRO A 189 2.48 -7.73 -22.25
C PRO A 189 1.42 -7.78 -23.36
N ASN A 190 1.40 -8.86 -24.16
CA ASN A 190 0.42 -9.05 -25.23
C ASN A 190 -1.05 -9.15 -24.74
N GLU A 191 -1.27 -9.58 -23.50
CA GLU A 191 -2.60 -9.73 -22.89
C GLU A 191 -3.08 -8.45 -22.21
N LEU A 192 -2.17 -7.50 -21.91
CA LEU A 192 -2.51 -6.24 -21.24
C LEU A 192 -3.52 -5.41 -22.02
N ALA A 193 -3.53 -5.51 -23.36
CA ALA A 193 -4.53 -4.81 -24.18
C ALA A 193 -5.97 -5.15 -23.77
N GLN A 194 -6.20 -6.34 -23.20
CA GLN A 194 -7.51 -6.85 -22.78
C GLN A 194 -7.58 -7.10 -21.26
N TRP A 195 -6.72 -6.43 -20.47
CA TRP A 195 -6.63 -6.64 -19.02
C TRP A 195 -8.00 -6.53 -18.31
N LYS A 196 -8.87 -5.61 -18.76
CA LYS A 196 -10.21 -5.40 -18.19
C LYS A 196 -11.07 -6.65 -18.33
N THR A 197 -11.09 -7.26 -19.51
CA THR A 197 -11.84 -8.49 -19.75
C THR A 197 -11.30 -9.61 -18.86
N THR A 198 -9.99 -9.77 -18.79
CA THR A 198 -9.36 -10.84 -17.98
C THR A 198 -9.54 -10.66 -16.47
N VAL A 199 -9.69 -9.42 -15.98
CA VAL A 199 -9.87 -9.15 -14.54
C VAL A 199 -11.34 -9.20 -14.14
N TYR A 200 -12.25 -8.66 -14.96
CA TYR A 200 -13.65 -8.50 -14.59
C TYR A 200 -14.58 -9.59 -15.14
N SER A 201 -14.18 -10.31 -16.19
CA SER A 201 -15.04 -11.34 -16.81
C SER A 201 -14.71 -12.76 -16.35
N THR A 202 -13.61 -12.97 -15.64
CA THR A 202 -13.13 -14.31 -15.29
C THR A 202 -13.22 -14.54 -13.78
N PRO A 203 -13.96 -15.57 -13.31
CA PRO A 203 -14.06 -15.92 -11.89
C PRO A 203 -12.78 -16.60 -11.32
N GLU A 204 -11.68 -16.56 -12.06
CA GLU A 204 -10.47 -17.36 -11.87
C GLU A 204 -9.57 -16.91 -10.70
N PHE A 205 -10.02 -15.99 -9.84
CA PHE A 205 -9.28 -15.66 -8.61
C PHE A 205 -9.21 -16.82 -7.60
N ARG A 206 -9.90 -17.93 -7.87
CA ARG A 206 -9.75 -19.22 -7.18
C ARG A 206 -8.65 -20.13 -7.78
N ASN A 207 -7.92 -19.68 -8.80
CA ASN A 207 -6.81 -20.43 -9.39
C ASN A 207 -5.65 -20.51 -8.39
N SER A 208 -5.33 -21.72 -7.92
CA SER A 208 -4.24 -21.97 -6.98
C SER A 208 -2.91 -21.38 -7.46
N LYS A 209 -2.62 -21.42 -8.76
CA LYS A 209 -1.37 -20.89 -9.32
C LYS A 209 -1.22 -19.37 -9.13
N LEU A 210 -2.30 -18.61 -9.31
CA LEU A 210 -2.26 -17.15 -9.09
C LEU A 210 -2.06 -16.87 -7.60
N LEU A 211 -2.74 -17.60 -6.73
CA LEU A 211 -2.59 -17.46 -5.29
C LEU A 211 -1.16 -17.79 -4.83
N ASP A 212 -0.56 -18.86 -5.34
CA ASP A 212 0.83 -19.24 -5.06
C ASP A 212 1.81 -18.16 -5.52
N GLN A 213 1.58 -17.59 -6.71
CA GLN A 213 2.38 -16.49 -7.23
C GLN A 213 2.23 -15.23 -6.38
N VAL A 214 1.01 -14.89 -5.96
CA VAL A 214 0.76 -13.78 -5.03
C VAL A 214 1.44 -14.02 -3.68
N LYS A 215 1.36 -15.23 -3.12
CA LYS A 215 2.06 -15.61 -1.88
C LYS A 215 3.58 -15.45 -2.02
N ALA A 216 4.16 -15.84 -3.15
CA ALA A 216 5.58 -15.63 -3.42
C ALA A 216 5.95 -14.13 -3.44
N LEU A 217 5.12 -13.29 -4.08
CA LEU A 217 5.32 -11.83 -4.10
C LEU A 217 5.13 -11.21 -2.72
N LEU A 218 4.15 -11.67 -1.93
CA LEU A 218 3.96 -11.22 -0.55
C LEU A 218 5.12 -11.66 0.36
N THR A 219 5.75 -12.79 0.09
CA THR A 219 6.97 -13.21 0.80
C THR A 219 8.13 -12.26 0.52
N LEU A 220 8.29 -11.81 -0.73
CA LEU A 220 9.27 -10.78 -1.08
C LEU A 220 8.97 -9.44 -0.40
N LEU A 221 7.70 -9.07 -0.28
CA LEU A 221 7.25 -7.88 0.45
C LEU A 221 7.55 -7.99 1.94
N LEU A 222 7.32 -9.16 2.53
CA LEU A 222 7.60 -9.41 3.94
C LEU A 222 9.08 -9.17 4.24
N GLN A 223 9.97 -9.72 3.40
CA GLN A 223 11.42 -9.51 3.52
C GLN A 223 11.82 -8.03 3.42
N ASP A 224 11.24 -7.29 2.46
CA ASP A 224 11.52 -5.86 2.29
C ASP A 224 11.09 -5.06 3.52
N LYS A 225 9.90 -5.36 4.06
CA LYS A 225 9.39 -4.70 5.27
C LYS A 225 10.19 -5.06 6.52
N GLU A 226 10.65 -6.31 6.66
CA GLU A 226 11.52 -6.71 7.77
C GLU A 226 12.85 -5.96 7.72
N LYS A 227 13.44 -5.85 6.53
CA LYS A 227 14.66 -5.06 6.34
C LYS A 227 14.42 -3.58 6.65
N ALA A 228 13.33 -3.00 6.14
CA ALA A 228 12.96 -1.62 6.41
C ALA A 228 12.74 -1.36 7.91
N ARG A 229 12.11 -2.29 8.63
CA ARG A 229 11.98 -2.25 10.09
C ARG A 229 13.33 -2.26 10.78
N GLN A 230 14.24 -3.16 10.40
CA GLN A 230 15.58 -3.23 10.99
C GLN A 230 16.38 -1.94 10.76
N GLU A 231 16.23 -1.31 9.59
CA GLU A 231 16.84 -0.01 9.30
C GLU A 231 16.18 1.12 10.11
N ALA A 232 14.86 1.12 10.23
CA ALA A 232 14.12 2.10 11.02
C ALA A 232 14.47 2.04 12.51
N LEU A 233 14.69 0.84 13.07
CA LEU A 233 15.09 0.64 14.46
C LEU A 233 16.52 1.15 14.78
N LYS A 234 17.36 1.37 13.76
CA LYS A 234 18.69 2.00 13.93
C LYS A 234 18.61 3.52 14.03
N VAL A 235 17.51 4.11 13.56
CA VAL A 235 17.30 5.55 13.67
C VAL A 235 17.04 5.89 15.13
N ALA A 236 17.70 6.94 15.63
CA ALA A 236 17.47 7.39 16.99
C ALA A 236 16.03 7.92 17.12
N VAL A 237 15.21 7.16 17.84
CA VAL A 237 13.83 7.50 18.21
C VAL A 237 13.82 7.73 19.72
N PRO A 238 13.05 8.70 20.25
CA PRO A 238 12.86 8.84 21.69
C PRO A 238 12.43 7.51 22.33
N ASP A 239 13.02 7.16 23.48
CA ASP A 239 12.76 5.88 24.17
C ASP A 239 11.26 5.63 24.43
N SER A 240 10.48 6.69 24.61
CA SER A 240 9.03 6.60 24.80
C SER A 240 8.25 6.20 23.55
N LEU A 241 8.77 6.47 22.35
CA LEU A 241 8.11 6.18 21.07
C LEU A 241 8.64 4.91 20.41
N ALA A 242 9.88 4.50 20.72
CA ALA A 242 10.48 3.27 20.21
C ALA A 242 9.56 2.03 20.28
N PRO A 243 8.89 1.71 21.41
CA PRO A 243 8.00 0.55 21.47
C PRO A 243 6.73 0.71 20.62
N ILE A 244 6.21 1.93 20.50
CA ILE A 244 5.01 2.22 19.69
C ILE A 244 5.34 2.04 18.21
N ILE A 245 6.48 2.58 17.76
CA ILE A 245 6.93 2.43 16.36
C ILE A 245 7.19 0.95 16.05
N ASP A 246 7.85 0.21 16.95
CA ASP A 246 8.07 -1.23 16.75
C ASP A 246 6.74 -2.00 16.68
N GLN A 247 5.73 -1.62 17.48
CA GLN A 247 4.39 -2.20 17.39
C GLN A 247 3.76 -1.97 16.01
N LEU A 248 3.79 -0.75 15.47
CA LEU A 248 3.23 -0.45 14.15
C LEU A 248 3.87 -1.31 13.04
N TRP A 249 5.19 -1.48 13.09
CA TRP A 249 5.90 -2.34 12.14
C TRP A 249 5.49 -3.81 12.28
N ARG A 250 5.38 -4.32 13.53
CA ARG A 250 4.95 -5.69 13.79
C ARG A 250 3.55 -5.97 13.28
N GLU A 251 2.64 -5.01 13.42
CA GLU A 251 1.27 -5.13 12.94
C GLU A 251 1.23 -5.28 11.41
N GLU A 252 1.94 -4.43 10.65
CA GLU A 252 2.02 -4.58 9.20
C GLU A 252 2.63 -5.92 8.77
N LEU A 253 3.70 -6.35 9.44
CA LEU A 253 4.34 -7.65 9.17
C LEU A 253 3.40 -8.82 9.49
N ALA A 254 2.61 -8.73 10.56
CA ALA A 254 1.64 -9.74 10.94
C ALA A 254 0.53 -9.89 9.88
N ILE A 255 0.05 -8.79 9.31
CA ILE A 255 -0.93 -8.79 8.22
C ILE A 255 -0.41 -9.57 7.01
N VAL A 256 0.82 -9.28 6.58
CA VAL A 256 1.43 -9.95 5.42
C VAL A 256 1.65 -11.44 5.71
N ARG A 257 2.17 -11.78 6.90
CA ARG A 257 2.36 -13.18 7.32
C ARG A 257 1.06 -13.97 7.30
N LYS A 258 -0.02 -13.43 7.86
CA LYS A 258 -1.35 -14.07 7.83
C LYS A 258 -1.85 -14.36 6.41
N CYS A 259 -1.58 -13.46 5.48
CA CYS A 259 -1.95 -13.65 4.08
C CYS A 259 -1.11 -14.75 3.38
N ILE A 260 0.13 -14.97 3.83
CA ILE A 260 1.02 -16.02 3.30
C ILE A 260 0.68 -17.38 3.90
N ASP A 261 0.58 -17.44 5.23
CA ASP A 261 0.46 -18.68 6.04
C ASP A 261 -0.89 -19.38 5.88
N HIS A 262 -1.83 -18.79 5.14
CA HIS A 262 -3.10 -19.44 4.82
C HIS A 262 -2.90 -20.62 3.85
N ASP A 263 -2.59 -21.80 4.42
CA ASP A 263 -2.74 -23.15 3.83
C ASP A 263 -3.02 -24.27 4.86
N LEU A 264 -3.39 -23.96 6.11
CA LEU A 264 -3.68 -24.99 7.12
C LEU A 264 -5.14 -24.90 7.61
N ASN A 265 -5.90 -25.96 7.30
CA ASN A 265 -7.29 -26.27 7.68
C ASN A 265 -8.43 -25.63 6.87
N LEU A 266 -8.63 -26.12 5.64
CA LEU A 266 -9.97 -26.32 5.08
C LEU A 266 -10.19 -27.83 4.88
N SER A 267 -10.21 -28.56 5.99
CA SER A 267 -11.16 -29.66 6.15
C SER A 267 -12.29 -29.13 7.01
N ASP A 268 -13.51 -29.32 6.51
CA ASP A 268 -14.80 -29.17 7.15
C ASP A 268 -15.55 -27.83 7.05
N SER A 269 -16.76 -28.00 6.48
CA SER A 269 -18.00 -27.23 6.62
C SER A 269 -18.03 -25.80 6.06
N ASP A 270 -18.27 -25.71 4.74
CA ASP A 270 -19.32 -24.83 4.19
C ASP A 270 -20.28 -25.73 3.39
N SER A 271 -20.83 -26.73 4.08
CA SER A 271 -22.20 -27.19 3.85
C SER A 271 -22.97 -26.57 5.01
N ASP A 272 -23.84 -25.61 4.72
CA ASP A 272 -25.23 -25.57 5.20
C ASP A 272 -25.81 -24.15 5.10
N GLU A 273 -26.97 -24.13 4.41
CA GLU A 273 -28.06 -23.13 4.34
C GLU A 273 -27.84 -21.75 3.72
#